data_AF-X1DAE7-F1
#
_entry.id   AF-X1DAE7-F1
#
_cell.length_a   1.000
_cell.length_b   1.000
_cell.length_c   1.000
_cell.angle_alpha   90.00
_cell.angle_beta   90.00
_cell.angle_gamma   90.00
#
_symmetry.space_group_name_H-M   'P 1'
#
loop_
_entity.id
_entity.type
_entity.pdbx_description
1 polymer ?
#
loop_
_entity_poly.entity_id
_entity_poly.type
_entity_poly.pdbx_seq_one_letter_code
_entity_poly.pdbx_strand_id
1 'polypeptide(L)' 'MFYNTGHGVPINENFSKLRKYHKLSDLPPTTHQFPKAEKEIQTLLKSTEFDKLTGVGDYEKKEDEKGG' A
#
# COMPACT_ATOMS: atom_id res chain seq x y z
N MET A 1 -4.78 3.32 -4.01
CA MET A 1 -4.26 3.20 -2.63
C MET A 1 -4.21 1.73 -2.18
N PHE A 2 -5.35 1.07 -1.92
CA PHE A 2 -5.41 -0.32 -1.45
C PHE A 2 -4.84 -1.33 -2.46
N TYR A 3 -5.25 -1.26 -3.72
CA TYR A 3 -4.75 -2.16 -4.78
C TYR A 3 -3.22 -2.13 -4.96
N ASN A 4 -2.60 -0.95 -4.81
CA ASN A 4 -1.16 -0.74 -4.99
C ASN A 4 -0.30 -1.04 -3.76
N THR A 5 -0.91 -1.26 -2.59
CA THR A 5 -0.14 -1.40 -1.33
C THR A 5 -0.60 -2.57 -0.48
N GLY A 6 -1.80 -3.10 -0.71
CA GLY A 6 -2.48 -4.05 0.18
C GLY A 6 -3.03 -3.42 1.46
N HIS A 7 -3.01 -2.09 1.61
CA HIS A 7 -3.39 -1.40 2.83
C HIS A 7 -4.45 -0.31 2.60
N GLY A 8 -5.51 -0.32 3.42
CA GLY A 8 -6.50 0.76 3.45
C GLY A 8 -5.90 2.08 3.96
N VAL A 9 -4.85 1.97 4.80
CA VAL A 9 -4.02 3.09 5.26
C VAL A 9 -2.55 2.69 5.08
N PRO A 10 -1.90 3.05 3.97
CA PRO A 10 -0.50 2.72 3.73
C PRO A 10 0.43 3.55 4.61
N ILE A 11 1.67 3.08 4.75
CA ILE A 11 2.67 3.79 5.54
C ILE A 11 3.07 5.10 4.84
N ASN A 12 3.32 6.14 5.64
CA ASN A 12 3.86 7.42 5.19
C ASN A 12 5.15 7.76 5.94
N GLU A 13 5.77 8.89 5.59
CA GLU A 13 7.02 9.32 6.22
C GLU A 13 6.91 9.53 7.73
N ASN A 14 5.78 10.05 8.22
CA ASN A 14 5.59 10.31 9.66
C ASN A 14 5.61 9.00 10.45
N PHE A 15 4.92 7.96 9.95
CA PHE A 15 4.94 6.64 10.55
C PHE A 15 6.30 5.94 10.41
N SER A 16 7.00 6.11 9.28
CA SER A 16 8.35 5.58 9.11
C SER A 16 9.35 6.21 10.10
N LYS A 17 9.29 7.53 10.29
CA LYS A 17 10.11 8.28 11.26
C LYS A 17 9.80 7.85 12.70
N LEU A 18 8.53 7.64 13.04
CA LEU A 18 8.13 7.14 14.36
C LEU A 18 8.67 5.73 14.64
N ARG A 19 8.66 4.84 13.63
CA ARG A 19 9.24 3.49 13.75
C ARG A 19 10.74 3.55 14.01
N LYS A 20 11.49 4.41 13.29
CA LYS A 20 12.92 4.65 13.56
C LYS A 20 13.16 5.13 14.98
N TYR A 21 12.36 6.08 15.46
CA TYR A 21 12.47 6.60 16.83
C TYR A 21 12.34 5.48 17.87
N HIS A 22 11.43 4.53 17.63
CA HIS A 22 11.27 3.33 18.44
C HIS A 22 12.25 2.19 18.12
N LYS A 23 13.29 2.44 17.32
CA LYS A 23 14.31 1.45 16.90
C LYS A 23 13.73 0.25 16.15
N LEU A 24 12.61 0.44 15.46
CA LEU A 24 11.99 -0.53 14.57
C LEU A 24 12.46 -0.29 13.13
N SER A 25 12.35 -1.31 12.28
CA SER A 25 12.57 -1.18 10.82
C SER A 25 11.63 -0.13 10.21
N ASP A 26 12.17 0.71 9.33
CA ASP A 26 11.47 1.77 8.58
C ASP A 26 10.17 1.28 7.94
N LEU A 27 10.27 0.12 7.30
CA LEU A 27 9.14 -0.60 6.74
C LEU A 27 8.71 -1.72 7.70
N PRO A 28 7.40 -1.84 7.98
CA PRO A 28 6.87 -2.98 8.70
C PRO A 28 6.90 -4.23 7.81
N PRO A 29 7.05 -5.44 8.40
CA PRO A 29 7.05 -6.72 7.69
C PRO A 29 5.63 -7.08 7.20
N THR A 30 5.14 -6.29 6.27
CA THR A 30 3.81 -6.34 5.64
C THR A 30 3.99 -6.35 4.13
N THR A 31 2.92 -6.22 3.34
CA THR A 31 3.01 -6.13 1.87
C THR A 31 3.95 -5.01 1.41
N HIS A 32 4.15 -3.94 2.20
CA HIS A 32 5.17 -2.91 1.94
C HIS A 32 6.62 -3.45 1.88
N GLN A 33 6.93 -4.54 2.60
CA GLN A 33 8.25 -5.17 2.61
C GLN A 33 8.33 -6.39 1.67
N PHE A 34 7.19 -6.96 1.28
CA PHE A 34 7.11 -8.21 0.52
C PHE A 34 6.36 -8.01 -0.81
N PRO A 35 7.05 -7.63 -1.91
CA PRO A 35 6.43 -7.37 -3.21
C PRO A 35 5.66 -8.56 -3.81
N LYS A 36 6.03 -9.80 -3.42
CA LYS A 36 5.29 -10.99 -3.81
C LYS A 36 3.88 -11.02 -3.20
N ALA A 37 3.77 -10.66 -1.93
CA ALA A 37 2.49 -10.60 -1.23
C ALA A 37 1.58 -9.50 -1.80
N GLU A 38 2.15 -8.37 -2.23
CA GLU A 38 1.41 -7.32 -2.96
C GLU A 38 0.79 -7.87 -4.26
N LYS A 39 1.56 -8.64 -5.06
CA LYS A 39 1.07 -9.28 -6.28
C LYS A 39 -0.02 -10.32 -6.02
N GLU A 40 0.08 -11.06 -4.92
CA GLU A 40 -0.95 -12.03 -4.52
C GLU A 40 -2.27 -11.31 -4.17
N ILE A 41 -2.21 -10.18 -3.45
CA ILE A 41 -3.39 -9.33 -3.20
C ILE A 41 -4.00 -8.85 -4.52
N GLN A 42 -3.20 -8.28 -5.43
CA GLN A 42 -3.69 -7.81 -6.73
C GLN A 42 -4.36 -8.92 -7.54
N THR A 43 -3.77 -10.12 -7.50
CA THR A 43 -4.32 -11.32 -8.16
C THR A 43 -5.69 -11.67 -7.58
N LEU A 44 -5.83 -11.67 -6.26
CA LEU A 44 -7.11 -11.95 -5.58
C LEU A 44 -8.18 -10.90 -5.90
N LEU A 45 -7.80 -9.62 -5.93
CA LEU A 45 -8.73 -8.53 -6.27
C LEU A 45 -9.27 -8.69 -7.69
N LYS A 46 -8.40 -9.04 -8.66
CA LYS A 46 -8.81 -9.32 -10.05
C LYS A 46 -9.63 -10.60 -10.18
N SER A 47 -9.24 -11.69 -9.50
CA SER A 47 -9.94 -12.97 -9.62
C SER A 47 -11.34 -12.97 -9.01
N THR A 48 -11.60 -12.06 -8.07
CA THR A 48 -12.90 -11.88 -7.42
C THR A 48 -13.70 -10.72 -8.01
N GLU A 49 -13.17 -10.03 -9.02
CA GLU A 49 -13.73 -8.81 -9.60
C GLU A 49 -13.96 -7.68 -8.58
N PHE A 50 -13.30 -7.75 -7.42
CA PHE A 50 -13.44 -6.77 -6.36
C PHE A 50 -12.88 -5.41 -6.78
N ASP A 51 -11.84 -5.42 -7.62
CA ASP A 51 -11.31 -4.22 -8.28
C ASP A 51 -12.37 -3.48 -9.11
N LYS A 52 -13.23 -4.23 -9.82
CA LYS A 52 -14.36 -3.67 -10.58
C LYS A 52 -15.46 -3.19 -9.64
N LEU A 53 -15.81 -3.98 -8.63
CA LEU A 53 -16.86 -3.64 -7.65
C LEU A 53 -16.57 -2.32 -6.94
N THR A 54 -15.32 -2.09 -6.58
CA THR A 54 -14.90 -0.93 -5.78
C THR A 54 -14.35 0.23 -6.62
N GLY A 55 -14.15 0.03 -7.93
CA GLY A 55 -13.61 1.04 -8.84
C GLY A 55 -12.14 1.42 -8.54
N VAL A 56 -11.42 0.64 -7.73
CA VAL A 56 -10.01 0.88 -7.37
C VAL A 56 -9.06 -0.06 -8.12
N GLY A 57 -9.33 -0.30 -9.41
CA GLY A 57 -8.50 -1.12 -10.32
C GLY A 57 -7.08 -0.60 -10.53
N ASP A 58 -6.51 -0.73 -11.74
CA ASP A 58 -5.18 -0.19 -12.08
C ASP A 58 -5.21 1.35 -11.94
N TYR A 59 -5.10 1.82 -10.71
CA TYR A 59 -5.23 3.20 -10.31
C TYR A 59 -3.95 3.89 -10.72
N GLU A 60 -4.02 4.73 -11.76
CA GLU A 60 -2.93 5.63 -12.11
C GLU A 60 -2.58 6.47 -10.89
N LYS A 61 -1.35 6.30 -10.42
CA LYS A 61 -0.80 7.04 -9.30
C LYS A 61 -0.71 8.52 -9.72
N LYS A 62 -1.71 9.34 -9.36
CA LYS A 62 -1.53 10.80 -9.40
C LYS A 62 -0.44 11.15 -8.41
N GLU A 63 0.51 11.98 -8.84
CA GLU A 63 1.61 12.44 -7.99
C GLU A 63 1.04 13.05 -6.71
N ASP A 64 1.61 12.69 -5.57
CA ASP A 64 1.23 13.27 -4.30
C ASP A 64 1.48 14.78 -4.36
N GLU A 65 0.43 15.60 -4.30
CA GLU A 65 0.59 17.03 -4.08
C GLU A 65 1.36 17.19 -2.76
N LYS A 66 2.56 17.76 -2.83
CA LYS A 66 3.36 18.11 -1.66
C LYS A 66 2.56 19.10 -0.83
N GLY A 67 1.82 18.59 0.16
CA GLY A 67 1.15 19.40 1.17
C GLY A 67 2.20 20.22 1.92
N GLY A 68 2.06 21.55 1.83
CA GLY A 68 2.88 22.53 2.54
C GLY A 68 2.59 22.63 4.02
#